data_AF-A0A9P7UYU8-F1
#
_entry.id   AF-A0A9P7UYU8-F1
#
_cell.length_a   1.000
_cell.length_b   1.000
_cell.length_c   1.000
_cell.angle_alpha   90.00
_cell.angle_beta   90.00
_cell.angle_gamma   90.00
#
_symmetry.space_group_name_H-M   'P 1'
#
loop_
_entity.id
_entity.type
_entity.pdbx_description
1 polymer ?
#
loop_
_entity_poly.entity_id
_entity_poly.type
_entity_poly.pdbx_seq_one_letter_code
_entity_poly.pdbx_strand_id
1 'polypeptide(L)'
;MMSSPPTSPRLSSNAAMRRKNTVPPGFRAPLREKPKPISEMSVRELQDRYAKNSKTLSSPGASTSTYAQRIAAEQVAIVSQLEIHGMDVINTGMMNTRIGDNIPVPHAPESPMSRAIDAKRRALARFGDTHGAVGSLNVQEAIDIEQRAHAQDRERQQKLIEKRRRQGLPVKGEVLTRAEVEARLWAFMNHKPTESDLEEEEDDDDDDDDDPATWFDDDQDDGRKGQDIVEPDEEDLSEIIRIDHNKLCYSTFYEPRYDGD
;
A
#
# COMPACT_ATOMS: atom_id res chain seq x y z
N MET A 1 35.03 45.52 -36.79
CA MET A 1 34.34 45.61 -35.49
C MET A 1 33.25 44.55 -35.49
N MET A 2 33.40 43.49 -34.71
CA MET A 2 32.36 42.47 -34.51
C MET A 2 32.16 42.29 -33.01
N SER A 3 30.93 42.52 -32.56
CA SER A 3 30.50 42.47 -31.17
C SER A 3 29.93 41.09 -30.87
N SER A 4 30.50 40.39 -29.89
CA SER A 4 29.99 39.10 -29.41
C SER A 4 28.89 39.32 -28.37
N PRO A 5 27.84 38.47 -28.31
CA PRO A 5 26.76 38.60 -27.34
C PRO A 5 27.18 38.08 -25.94
N PRO A 6 26.57 38.57 -24.85
CA PRO A 6 26.87 38.13 -23.49
C PRO A 6 26.22 36.78 -23.18
N THR A 7 27.03 35.84 -22.68
CA THR A 7 26.62 34.54 -22.14
C THR A 7 25.98 34.73 -20.76
N SER A 8 24.71 34.37 -20.60
CA SER A 8 24.03 34.33 -19.30
C SER A 8 24.56 33.19 -18.42
N PRO A 9 24.66 33.36 -17.09
CA PRO A 9 25.03 32.29 -16.18
C PRO A 9 23.84 31.35 -15.96
N ARG A 10 24.06 30.06 -16.20
CA ARG A 10 23.16 28.95 -15.86
C ARG A 10 23.08 28.85 -14.33
N LEU A 11 21.93 29.19 -13.74
CA LEU A 11 21.63 28.86 -12.36
C LEU A 11 21.47 27.34 -12.25
N SER A 12 22.45 26.71 -11.61
CA SER A 12 22.40 25.30 -11.22
C SER A 12 21.42 25.14 -10.06
N SER A 13 20.19 24.78 -10.36
CA SER A 13 19.23 24.25 -9.40
C SER A 13 19.53 22.76 -9.19
N ASN A 14 20.08 22.41 -8.02
CA ASN A 14 19.84 21.15 -7.28
C ASN A 14 20.91 20.91 -6.20
N ALA A 15 21.13 21.90 -5.33
CA ALA A 15 21.65 21.63 -4.00
C ALA A 15 20.50 21.84 -3.02
N ALA A 16 19.77 20.77 -2.72
CA ALA A 16 18.84 20.73 -1.59
C ALA A 16 19.66 20.99 -0.31
N MET A 17 19.81 22.27 0.03
CA MET A 17 20.35 22.68 1.32
C MET A 17 19.44 22.08 2.37
N ARG A 18 19.94 21.03 3.05
CA ARG A 18 19.36 20.51 4.29
C ARG A 18 19.11 21.69 5.21
N ARG A 19 17.86 22.15 5.27
CA ARG A 19 17.42 23.20 6.18
C ARG A 19 17.70 22.65 7.57
N LYS A 20 18.75 23.17 8.21
CA LYS A 20 18.98 22.91 9.63
C LYS A 20 17.78 23.56 10.31
N ASN A 21 16.86 22.76 10.86
CA ASN A 21 15.76 23.24 11.67
C ASN A 21 16.36 23.96 12.88
N THR A 22 16.67 25.24 12.73
CA THR A 22 17.09 26.11 13.82
C THR A 22 15.85 26.36 14.65
N VAL A 23 15.74 25.60 15.73
CA VAL A 23 14.69 25.77 16.72
C VAL A 23 14.74 27.22 17.20
N PRO A 24 13.60 27.95 17.16
CA PRO A 24 13.57 29.35 17.56
C PRO A 24 14.11 29.55 18.98
N PRO A 25 14.84 30.65 19.24
CA PRO A 25 15.37 30.94 20.56
C PRO A 25 14.23 30.96 21.61
N GLY A 26 14.41 30.20 22.70
CA GLY A 26 13.39 30.00 23.74
C GLY A 26 12.65 28.66 23.68
N PHE A 27 12.75 27.93 22.56
CA PHE A 27 12.15 26.60 22.41
C PHE A 27 13.17 25.50 22.67
N ARG A 28 12.75 24.44 23.38
CA ARG A 28 13.57 23.25 23.56
C ARG A 28 13.57 22.45 22.26
N ALA A 29 14.74 22.11 21.75
CA ALA A 29 14.83 21.20 20.62
C ALA A 29 14.22 19.84 20.99
N PRO A 30 13.44 19.21 20.09
CA PRO A 30 12.94 17.87 20.33
C PRO A 30 14.13 16.94 20.62
N LEU A 31 13.96 16.06 21.61
CA LEU A 31 14.97 15.06 21.95
C LEU A 31 15.25 14.25 20.69
N ARG A 32 16.49 14.32 20.19
CA ARG A 32 16.90 13.51 19.05
C ARG A 32 16.77 12.05 19.44
N GLU A 33 16.04 11.29 18.63
CA GLU A 33 15.99 9.84 18.79
C GLU A 33 17.41 9.29 18.73
N LYS A 34 17.75 8.48 19.73
CA LYS A 34 19.05 7.82 19.76
C LYS A 34 19.07 6.80 18.63
N PRO A 35 20.18 6.68 17.87
CA PRO A 35 20.28 5.68 16.83
C PRO A 35 20.10 4.29 17.44
N LYS A 36 19.18 3.50 16.89
CA LYS A 36 18.96 2.10 17.31
C LYS A 36 20.27 1.31 17.21
N PRO A 37 20.61 0.49 18.23
CA PRO A 37 21.79 -0.37 18.19
C PRO A 37 21.63 -1.46 17.13
N ILE A 38 22.75 -1.95 16.57
CA ILE A 38 22.77 -2.90 15.45
C ILE A 38 22.07 -4.22 15.81
N SER A 39 22.16 -4.63 17.08
CA SER A 39 21.56 -5.84 17.62
C SER A 39 20.03 -5.85 17.64
N GLU A 40 19.39 -4.67 17.57
CA GLU A 40 17.93 -4.52 17.67
C GLU A 40 17.28 -4.21 16.31
N MET A 41 18.08 -4.11 15.23
CA MET A 41 17.56 -3.82 13.90
C MET A 41 17.02 -5.06 13.22
N SER A 42 15.95 -4.90 12.45
CA SER A 42 15.42 -5.97 11.59
C SER A 42 16.39 -6.32 10.46
N VAL A 43 16.24 -7.52 9.88
CA VAL A 43 17.06 -7.98 8.74
C VAL A 43 17.03 -6.99 7.57
N ARG A 44 15.85 -6.44 7.26
CA ARG A 44 15.70 -5.42 6.20
C ARG A 44 16.46 -4.15 6.54
N GLU A 45 16.33 -3.64 7.76
CA GLU A 45 17.06 -2.44 8.21
C GLU A 45 18.58 -2.67 8.19
N LEU A 46 19.05 -3.86 8.56
CA LEU A 46 20.46 -4.26 8.48
C LEU A 46 20.97 -4.24 7.03
N GLN A 47 20.20 -4.76 6.08
CA GLN A 47 20.53 -4.75 4.65
C GLN A 47 20.55 -3.32 4.08
N ASP A 48 19.57 -2.49 4.40
CA ASP A 48 19.52 -1.09 3.97
C ASP A 48 20.73 -0.31 4.51
N ARG A 49 21.08 -0.56 5.78
CA ARG A 49 22.24 0.07 6.43
C ARG A 49 23.55 -0.44 5.81
N TYR A 50 23.65 -1.72 5.49
CA TYR A 50 24.78 -2.30 4.76
C TYR A 50 24.96 -1.64 3.38
N ALA A 51 23.88 -1.50 2.61
CA ALA A 51 23.92 -0.88 1.28
C ALA A 51 24.33 0.60 1.36
N LYS A 52 23.80 1.34 2.34
CA LYS A 52 24.15 2.74 2.60
C LYS A 52 25.61 2.90 3.00
N ASN A 53 26.10 2.03 3.89
CA ASN A 53 27.49 2.03 4.33
C ASN A 53 28.42 1.67 3.16
N SER A 54 28.05 0.70 2.33
CA SER A 54 28.78 0.29 1.13
C SER A 54 28.89 1.45 0.12
N LYS A 55 27.77 2.13 -0.16
CA LYS A 55 27.74 3.34 -1.01
C LYS A 55 28.62 4.47 -0.46
N THR A 56 28.69 4.60 0.86
CA THR A 56 29.54 5.60 1.51
C THR A 56 31.01 5.27 1.37
N LEU A 57 31.38 3.99 1.57
CA LEU A 57 32.74 3.49 1.44
C LEU A 57 33.22 3.47 -0.03
N SER A 58 32.32 3.28 -0.99
CA SER A 58 32.64 3.32 -2.43
C SER A 58 32.83 4.73 -2.98
N SER A 59 32.50 5.77 -2.21
CA SER A 59 32.67 7.16 -2.64
C SER A 59 34.15 7.57 -2.57
N PRO A 60 34.74 8.10 -3.65
CA PRO A 60 36.18 8.36 -3.76
C PRO A 60 36.75 9.44 -2.80
N GLY A 61 35.91 10.05 -1.96
CA GLY A 61 36.33 11.00 -0.91
C GLY A 61 36.25 10.47 0.53
N ALA A 62 35.77 9.25 0.75
CA ALA A 62 35.52 8.73 2.10
C ALA A 62 36.76 8.09 2.75
N SER A 63 37.70 7.57 1.96
CA SER A 63 38.78 6.65 2.39
C SER A 63 39.75 7.17 3.47
N THR A 64 39.84 8.47 3.73
CA THR A 64 40.82 9.04 4.67
C THR A 64 40.21 9.50 5.99
N SER A 65 38.90 9.40 6.15
CA SER A 65 38.20 9.92 7.33
C SER A 65 38.09 8.87 8.45
N THR A 66 38.21 9.29 9.71
CA THR A 66 37.85 8.48 10.89
C THR A 66 36.41 7.96 10.84
N TYR A 67 35.56 8.68 10.10
CA TYR A 67 34.19 8.28 9.79
C TYR A 67 34.14 7.00 8.93
N ALA A 68 34.97 6.87 7.90
CA ALA A 68 35.02 5.66 7.09
C ALA A 68 35.51 4.44 7.87
N GLN A 69 36.47 4.61 8.79
CA GLN A 69 36.90 3.53 9.70
C GLN A 69 35.75 3.06 10.58
N ARG A 70 34.95 3.99 11.12
CA ARG A 70 33.75 3.65 11.91
C ARG A 70 32.73 2.88 11.09
N ILE A 71 32.47 3.32 9.85
CA ILE A 71 31.54 2.64 8.94
C ILE A 71 32.05 1.24 8.59
N ALA A 72 33.35 1.06 8.37
CA ALA A 72 33.92 -0.25 8.08
C ALA A 72 33.77 -1.21 9.27
N ALA A 73 34.01 -0.75 10.50
CA ALA A 73 33.74 -1.55 11.70
C ALA A 73 32.24 -1.89 11.85
N GLU A 74 31.37 -0.94 11.52
CA GLU A 74 29.92 -1.13 11.50
C GLU A 74 29.48 -2.16 10.45
N GLN A 75 30.11 -2.19 9.27
CA GLN A 75 29.86 -3.21 8.24
C GLN A 75 30.16 -4.61 8.75
N VAL A 76 31.29 -4.80 9.45
CA VAL A 76 31.65 -6.10 10.03
C VAL A 76 30.58 -6.54 11.04
N ALA A 77 30.12 -5.63 11.90
CA ALA A 77 29.07 -5.92 12.87
C ALA A 77 27.71 -6.25 12.23
N ILE A 78 27.35 -5.56 11.13
CA ILE A 78 26.13 -5.85 10.39
C ILE A 78 26.20 -7.23 9.74
N VAL A 79 27.34 -7.59 9.13
CA VAL A 79 27.54 -8.90 8.51
C VAL A 79 27.42 -10.02 9.55
N SER A 80 28.06 -9.87 10.72
CA SER A 80 27.92 -10.88 11.79
C SER A 80 26.48 -11.02 12.27
N GLN A 81 25.72 -9.92 12.35
CA GLN A 81 24.32 -9.96 12.77
C GLN A 81 23.43 -10.64 11.72
N LEU A 82 23.66 -10.37 10.44
CA LEU A 82 22.95 -11.03 9.34
C LEU A 82 23.25 -12.54 9.28
N GLU A 83 24.48 -12.94 9.60
CA GLU A 83 24.87 -14.36 9.68
C GLU A 83 24.09 -15.09 10.79
N ILE A 84 24.00 -14.49 11.99
CA ILE A 84 23.21 -15.05 13.10
C ILE A 84 21.74 -15.21 12.70
N HIS A 85 21.13 -14.17 12.13
CA HIS A 85 19.74 -14.26 11.65
C HIS A 85 19.56 -15.28 10.53
N GLY A 86 20.56 -15.46 9.66
CA GLY A 86 20.55 -16.49 8.63
C GLY A 86 20.56 -17.91 9.22
N MET A 87 21.35 -18.14 10.27
CA MET A 87 21.39 -19.42 10.99
C MET A 87 20.06 -19.72 11.69
N ASP A 88 19.39 -18.71 12.26
CA ASP A 88 18.08 -18.87 12.90
C ASP A 88 17.00 -19.31 11.90
N VAL A 89 17.01 -18.75 10.70
CA VAL A 89 16.08 -19.16 9.61
C VAL A 89 16.32 -20.61 9.23
N ILE A 90 17.59 -21.03 9.08
CA ILE A 90 17.94 -22.42 8.74
C ILE A 90 17.53 -23.37 9.87
N ASN A 91 17.82 -23.03 11.13
CA ASN A 91 17.44 -23.84 12.29
C ASN A 91 15.93 -23.98 12.43
N THR A 92 15.18 -22.89 12.21
CA THR A 92 13.72 -22.90 12.20
C THR A 92 13.19 -23.77 11.06
N GLY A 93 13.80 -23.66 9.88
CA GLY A 93 13.50 -24.52 8.72
C GLY A 93 13.71 -26.00 9.05
N MET A 94 14.85 -26.37 9.63
CA MET A 94 15.18 -27.74 10.03
C MET A 94 14.26 -28.30 11.13
N MET A 95 13.86 -27.46 12.10
CA MET A 95 12.91 -27.90 13.14
C MET A 95 11.52 -28.17 12.57
N ASN A 96 11.12 -27.45 11.52
CA ASN A 96 9.83 -27.60 10.88
C ASN A 96 9.81 -28.71 9.82
N THR A 97 10.96 -29.13 9.29
CA THR A 97 11.04 -30.27 8.36
C THR A 97 11.05 -31.60 9.12
N ARG A 98 9.86 -32.20 9.29
CA ARG A 98 9.76 -33.61 9.70
C ARG A 98 10.06 -34.51 8.50
N ILE A 99 11.08 -35.36 8.64
CA ILE A 99 11.36 -36.46 7.71
C ILE A 99 10.28 -37.53 7.91
N GLY A 100 9.27 -37.54 7.03
CA GLY A 100 8.28 -38.60 6.91
C GLY A 100 7.92 -38.77 5.43
N ASP A 101 7.68 -40.00 4.99
CA ASP A 101 7.51 -40.45 3.59
C ASP A 101 6.26 -39.90 2.85
N ASN A 102 5.70 -38.77 3.29
CA ASN A 102 4.73 -38.00 2.53
C ASN A 102 5.32 -36.62 2.30
N ILE A 103 6.11 -36.48 1.24
CA ILE A 103 6.68 -35.22 0.79
C ILE A 103 5.53 -34.30 0.37
N PRO A 104 5.20 -33.22 1.12
CA PRO A 104 4.55 -32.09 0.50
C PRO A 104 5.65 -31.43 -0.33
N VAL A 105 5.44 -31.34 -1.64
CA VAL A 105 6.33 -30.65 -2.57
C VAL A 105 6.74 -29.31 -1.96
N PRO A 106 8.03 -29.03 -1.74
CA PRO A 106 8.48 -27.74 -1.26
C PRO A 106 8.20 -26.73 -2.38
N HIS A 107 7.16 -25.91 -2.20
CA HIS A 107 6.97 -24.74 -3.06
C HIS A 107 8.25 -23.91 -3.01
N ALA A 108 8.76 -23.57 -4.19
CA ALA A 108 9.83 -22.59 -4.40
C ALA A 108 9.59 -21.34 -3.53
N PRO A 109 10.64 -20.61 -3.12
CA PRO A 109 10.48 -19.41 -2.30
C PRO A 109 9.46 -18.49 -2.97
N GLU A 110 8.28 -18.40 -2.38
CA GLU A 110 7.19 -17.58 -2.91
C GLU A 110 7.74 -16.17 -3.03
N SER A 111 7.80 -15.67 -4.26
CA SER A 111 8.07 -14.27 -4.53
C SER A 111 7.20 -13.45 -3.58
N PRO A 112 7.72 -12.40 -2.91
CA PRO A 112 7.01 -11.71 -1.85
C PRO A 112 5.62 -11.36 -2.38
N MET A 113 4.60 -12.08 -1.90
CA MET A 113 3.26 -11.95 -2.43
C MET A 113 2.89 -10.48 -2.28
N SER A 114 2.52 -9.85 -3.38
CA SER A 114 2.22 -8.43 -3.37
C SER A 114 1.19 -8.15 -2.28
N ARG A 115 1.25 -6.99 -1.62
CA ARG A 115 0.28 -6.61 -0.59
C ARG A 115 -1.17 -6.80 -1.06
N ALA A 116 -1.42 -6.68 -2.36
CA ALA A 116 -2.70 -6.94 -2.99
C ALA A 116 -3.13 -8.42 -2.91
N ILE A 117 -2.22 -9.38 -3.08
CA ILE A 117 -2.52 -10.82 -2.96
C ILE A 117 -2.84 -11.17 -1.50
N ASP A 118 -2.08 -10.65 -0.54
CA ASP A 118 -2.33 -10.88 0.88
C ASP A 118 -3.62 -10.20 1.37
N ALA A 119 -3.91 -8.99 0.88
CA ALA A 119 -5.17 -8.29 1.13
C ALA A 119 -6.35 -9.08 0.55
N LYS A 120 -6.23 -9.58 -0.68
CA LYS A 120 -7.24 -10.44 -1.31
C LYS A 120 -7.45 -11.73 -0.55
N ARG A 121 -6.36 -12.36 -0.06
CA ARG A 121 -6.43 -13.59 0.73
C ARG A 121 -7.10 -13.36 2.09
N ARG A 122 -6.79 -12.24 2.77
CA ARG A 122 -7.47 -11.83 4.00
C ARG A 122 -8.94 -11.47 3.76
N ALA A 123 -9.25 -10.79 2.65
CA ALA A 123 -10.62 -10.47 2.27
C ALA A 123 -11.42 -11.74 2.01
N LEU A 124 -10.89 -12.70 1.24
CA LEU A 124 -11.50 -14.01 1.00
C LEU A 124 -11.68 -14.83 2.29
N ALA A 125 -10.70 -14.83 3.18
CA ALA A 125 -10.79 -15.52 4.46
C ALA A 125 -11.89 -14.90 5.36
N ARG A 126 -11.98 -13.57 5.41
CA ARG A 126 -13.03 -12.87 6.15
C ARG A 126 -14.41 -13.06 5.53
N PHE A 127 -14.49 -13.12 4.20
CA PHE A 127 -15.73 -13.39 3.47
C PHE A 127 -16.21 -14.83 3.69
N GLY A 128 -15.30 -15.78 3.87
CA GLY A 128 -15.61 -17.18 4.18
C GLY A 128 -16.18 -17.40 5.59
N ASP A 129 -15.75 -16.61 6.59
CA ASP A 129 -16.24 -16.73 7.97
C ASP A 129 -17.60 -16.05 8.21
N THR A 130 -17.99 -15.07 7.37
CA THR A 130 -19.28 -14.39 7.49
C THR A 130 -20.36 -14.93 6.55
N HIS A 131 -19.99 -15.72 5.53
CA HIS A 131 -20.93 -16.39 4.64
C HIS A 131 -20.87 -17.90 4.88
N GLY A 132 -21.70 -18.36 5.82
CA GLY A 132 -22.16 -19.74 5.78
C GLY A 132 -22.69 -20.02 4.37
N ALA A 133 -22.08 -21.00 3.69
CA ALA A 133 -22.51 -21.58 2.41
C ALA A 133 -23.17 -20.60 1.42
N VAL A 134 -22.39 -20.10 0.45
CA VAL A 134 -22.84 -19.33 -0.74
C VAL A 134 -23.68 -20.20 -1.70
N GLY A 135 -24.63 -20.97 -1.18
CA GLY A 135 -25.44 -21.93 -1.93
C GLY A 135 -26.93 -21.91 -1.60
N SER A 136 -27.38 -21.27 -0.51
CA SER A 136 -28.82 -21.21 -0.22
C SER A 136 -29.19 -20.08 0.75
N LEU A 137 -28.95 -18.82 0.39
CA LEU A 137 -29.65 -17.73 1.06
C LEU A 137 -31.14 -17.85 0.71
N ASN A 138 -31.97 -18.03 1.73
CA ASN A 138 -33.41 -18.13 1.56
C ASN A 138 -33.93 -16.78 1.05
N VAL A 139 -34.92 -16.75 0.15
CA VAL A 139 -35.46 -15.50 -0.42
C VAL A 139 -35.89 -14.52 0.67
N GLN A 140 -36.41 -15.03 1.77
CA GLN A 140 -36.79 -14.23 2.93
C GLN A 140 -35.59 -13.55 3.61
N GLU A 141 -34.46 -14.25 3.71
CA GLU A 141 -33.24 -13.71 4.30
C GLU A 141 -32.62 -12.62 3.42
N ALA A 142 -32.68 -12.78 2.09
CA ALA A 142 -32.23 -11.74 1.16
C ALA A 142 -33.03 -10.44 1.31
N ILE A 143 -34.36 -10.53 1.47
CA ILE A 143 -35.23 -9.36 1.69
C ILE A 143 -34.90 -8.69 3.03
N ASP A 144 -34.68 -9.47 4.09
CA ASP A 144 -34.37 -8.92 5.41
C ASP A 144 -32.99 -8.23 5.44
N ILE A 145 -32.02 -8.75 4.67
CA ILE A 145 -30.71 -8.12 4.46
C ILE A 145 -30.85 -6.80 3.70
N GLU A 146 -31.63 -6.79 2.61
CA GLU A 146 -31.90 -5.59 1.81
C GLU A 146 -32.55 -4.50 2.67
N GLN A 147 -33.55 -4.86 3.49
CA GLN A 147 -34.20 -3.90 4.39
C GLN A 147 -33.26 -3.33 5.45
N ARG A 148 -32.39 -4.14 6.05
CA ARG A 148 -31.39 -3.66 7.02
C ARG A 148 -30.34 -2.76 6.36
N ALA A 149 -29.81 -3.15 5.22
CA ALA A 149 -28.83 -2.36 4.48
C ALA A 149 -29.43 -1.01 4.07
N HIS A 150 -30.64 -1.02 3.51
CA HIS A 150 -31.34 0.21 3.16
C HIS A 150 -31.63 1.10 4.37
N ALA A 151 -31.96 0.54 5.54
CA ALA A 151 -32.16 1.33 6.74
C ALA A 151 -30.86 2.01 7.19
N GLN A 152 -29.73 1.29 7.15
CA GLN A 152 -28.41 1.79 7.52
C GLN A 152 -27.92 2.88 6.55
N ASP A 153 -28.10 2.67 5.24
CA ASP A 153 -27.70 3.66 4.23
C ASP A 153 -28.52 4.94 4.35
N ARG A 154 -29.82 4.82 4.64
CA ARG A 154 -30.68 5.98 4.88
C ARG A 154 -30.23 6.76 6.12
N GLU A 155 -29.82 6.07 7.18
CA GLU A 155 -29.30 6.71 8.40
C GLU A 155 -27.99 7.46 8.11
N ARG A 156 -27.07 6.85 7.35
CA ARG A 156 -25.81 7.52 6.93
C ARG A 156 -26.09 8.76 6.09
N GLN A 157 -26.99 8.66 5.13
CA GLN A 157 -27.40 9.80 4.31
C GLN A 157 -28.02 10.92 5.15
N GLN A 158 -28.87 10.59 6.13
CA GLN A 158 -29.46 11.58 7.04
C GLN A 158 -28.39 12.27 7.89
N LYS A 159 -27.41 11.53 8.42
CA LYS A 159 -26.30 12.11 9.18
C LYS A 159 -25.45 13.04 8.33
N LEU A 160 -25.12 12.66 7.10
CA LEU A 160 -24.38 13.51 6.16
C LEU A 160 -25.15 14.78 5.80
N ILE A 161 -26.46 14.68 5.56
CA ILE A 161 -27.32 15.84 5.27
C ILE A 161 -27.43 16.75 6.51
N GLU A 162 -27.53 16.19 7.72
CA GLU A 162 -27.55 16.97 8.96
C GLU A 162 -26.21 17.67 9.21
N LYS A 163 -25.07 16.99 9.06
CA LYS A 163 -23.73 17.58 9.16
C LYS A 163 -23.57 18.73 8.16
N ARG A 164 -23.96 18.51 6.90
CA ARG A 164 -23.97 19.55 5.86
C ARG A 164 -24.89 20.73 6.21
N ARG A 165 -26.04 20.47 6.83
CA ARG A 165 -26.98 21.51 7.29
C ARG A 165 -26.41 22.32 8.44
N ARG A 166 -25.69 21.69 9.39
CA ARG A 166 -25.01 22.35 10.51
C ARG A 166 -23.89 23.26 10.03
N GLN A 167 -23.07 22.77 9.10
CA GLN A 167 -21.97 23.52 8.48
C GLN A 167 -22.47 24.62 7.52
N GLY A 168 -23.78 24.78 7.33
CA GLY A 168 -24.34 25.83 6.49
C GLY A 168 -24.13 25.62 4.98
N LEU A 169 -23.63 24.46 4.55
CA LEU A 169 -23.41 24.11 3.15
C LEU A 169 -24.74 23.85 2.40
N PRO A 170 -24.88 24.31 1.14
CA PRO A 170 -26.10 24.12 0.37
C PRO A 170 -26.34 22.64 0.06
N VAL A 171 -27.54 22.13 0.38
CA VAL A 171 -27.94 20.77 0.04
C VAL A 171 -28.30 20.72 -1.45
N LYS A 172 -27.70 19.79 -2.20
CA LYS A 172 -27.98 19.65 -3.65
C LYS A 172 -29.49 19.44 -3.88
N GLY A 173 -30.10 20.35 -4.66
CA GLY A 173 -31.53 20.32 -5.00
C GLY A 173 -32.41 21.31 -4.23
N GLU A 174 -31.86 22.06 -3.28
CA GLU A 174 -32.60 23.05 -2.50
C GLU A 174 -32.74 24.36 -3.29
N VAL A 175 -33.94 24.64 -3.84
CA VAL A 175 -34.28 25.96 -4.40
C VAL A 175 -34.74 26.84 -3.25
N LEU A 176 -33.79 27.51 -2.60
CA LEU A 176 -34.06 28.38 -1.47
C LEU A 176 -34.81 29.64 -1.92
N THR A 177 -35.87 29.97 -1.21
CA THR A 177 -36.59 31.23 -1.39
C THR A 177 -35.72 32.40 -0.94
N ARG A 178 -35.98 33.61 -1.48
CA ARG A 178 -35.18 34.81 -1.14
C ARG A 178 -35.10 35.09 0.37
N ALA A 179 -36.19 34.79 1.09
CA ALA A 179 -36.24 34.95 2.54
C ALA A 179 -35.32 33.96 3.28
N GLU A 180 -35.22 32.73 2.79
CA GLU A 180 -34.35 31.71 3.38
C GLU A 180 -32.87 31.99 3.10
N VAL A 181 -32.55 32.51 1.91
CA VAL A 181 -31.19 32.98 1.59
C VAL A 181 -30.77 34.13 2.51
N GLU A 182 -31.66 35.12 2.71
CA GLU A 182 -31.40 36.24 3.61
C GLU A 182 -31.26 35.79 5.07
N ALA A 183 -32.10 34.86 5.53
CA ALA A 183 -32.00 34.29 6.88
C ALA A 183 -30.68 33.55 7.10
N ARG A 184 -30.21 32.79 6.10
CA ARG A 184 -28.95 32.05 6.16
C ARG A 184 -27.75 33.00 6.19
N LEU A 185 -27.80 34.06 5.37
CA LEU A 185 -26.78 35.11 5.37
C LEU A 185 -26.74 35.87 6.71
N TRP A 186 -27.91 36.19 7.27
CA TRP A 186 -28.02 36.81 8.60
C TRP A 186 -27.52 35.92 9.73
N ALA A 187 -27.80 34.61 9.68
CA ALA A 187 -27.27 33.64 10.62
C ALA A 187 -25.75 33.58 10.55
N PHE A 188 -25.17 33.53 9.34
CA PHE A 188 -23.73 33.55 9.13
C PHE A 188 -23.07 34.82 9.66
N MET A 189 -23.65 36.00 9.41
CA MET A 189 -23.09 37.28 9.88
C MET A 189 -23.12 37.45 11.39
N ASN A 190 -24.05 36.77 12.08
CA ASN A 190 -24.22 36.85 13.53
C ASN A 190 -23.70 35.63 14.30
N HIS A 191 -23.24 34.58 13.60
CA HIS A 191 -22.70 33.39 14.23
C HIS A 191 -21.38 33.72 14.92
N LYS A 192 -21.29 33.39 16.20
CA LYS A 192 -20.04 33.44 16.96
C LYS A 192 -19.50 32.02 16.94
N PRO A 193 -18.32 31.77 16.35
CA PRO A 193 -17.70 30.45 16.41
C PRO A 193 -17.67 29.98 17.86
N THR A 194 -18.43 28.92 18.14
CA THR A 194 -18.37 28.22 19.42
C THR A 194 -17.17 27.29 19.41
N GLU A 195 -16.59 26.97 20.57
CA GLU A 195 -15.40 26.10 20.65
C GLU A 195 -15.61 24.71 19.99
N SER A 196 -16.86 24.28 19.82
CA SER A 196 -17.23 23.07 19.06
C SER A 196 -17.03 23.16 17.53
N ASP A 197 -16.96 24.36 16.92
CA ASP A 197 -16.68 24.52 15.48
C ASP A 197 -15.18 24.40 15.17
N LEU A 198 -14.30 24.58 16.16
CA LEU A 198 -12.84 24.49 15.99
C LEU A 198 -12.28 23.08 16.19
N GLU A 199 -13.06 22.16 16.77
CA GLU A 199 -12.60 20.79 17.09
C GLU A 199 -12.92 19.76 15.99
N GLU A 200 -13.75 20.08 14.97
CA GLU A 200 -14.10 19.16 13.88
C GLU A 200 -13.35 19.44 12.54
N GLU A 201 -12.58 20.53 12.43
CA GLU A 201 -11.82 20.88 11.22
C GLU A 201 -10.49 20.11 11.07
N GLU A 202 -10.11 19.26 12.02
CA GLU A 202 -8.82 18.54 11.99
C GLU A 202 -8.92 17.09 11.46
N ASP A 203 -10.11 16.62 11.06
CA ASP A 203 -10.37 15.21 10.72
C ASP A 203 -11.20 15.00 9.43
N ASP A 204 -11.37 16.02 8.58
CA ASP A 204 -12.30 15.99 7.42
C ASP A 204 -11.62 16.31 6.06
N ASP A 205 -10.30 16.11 5.95
CA ASP A 205 -9.54 16.15 4.69
C ASP A 205 -9.45 14.75 4.00
N ASP A 206 -10.37 13.81 4.33
CA ASP A 206 -10.39 12.42 3.81
C ASP A 206 -11.56 12.15 2.82
N ASP A 207 -12.19 13.20 2.26
CA ASP A 207 -13.29 13.05 1.27
C ASP A 207 -12.82 13.03 -0.20
N ASP A 208 -11.50 13.13 -0.45
CA ASP A 208 -10.90 13.07 -1.81
C ASP A 208 -10.40 11.67 -2.22
N ASP A 209 -10.48 10.66 -1.34
CA ASP A 209 -10.00 9.29 -1.59
C ASP A 209 -11.02 8.38 -2.29
N ASP A 210 -12.26 8.85 -2.53
CA ASP A 210 -13.36 8.07 -3.09
C ASP A 210 -13.73 8.46 -4.54
N ASP A 211 -12.84 9.13 -5.29
CA ASP A 211 -13.01 9.25 -6.74
C ASP A 211 -12.47 7.99 -7.44
N PRO A 212 -13.30 7.09 -7.98
CA PRO A 212 -12.81 5.88 -8.67
C PRO A 212 -12.00 6.21 -9.93
N ALA A 213 -12.02 7.47 -10.38
CA ALA A 213 -11.18 7.94 -11.48
C ALA A 213 -9.70 8.05 -11.09
N THR A 214 -9.37 8.40 -9.84
CA THR A 214 -7.97 8.53 -9.38
C THR A 214 -7.28 7.18 -9.21
N TRP A 215 -8.03 6.07 -9.13
CA TRP A 215 -7.47 4.72 -9.19
C TRP A 215 -6.73 4.45 -10.53
N PHE A 216 -7.07 5.19 -11.60
CA PHE A 216 -6.40 5.07 -12.89
C PHE A 216 -5.36 6.15 -13.15
N ASP A 217 -5.33 7.22 -12.35
CA ASP A 217 -4.28 8.22 -12.38
C ASP A 217 -3.08 7.72 -11.57
N ASP A 218 -2.42 6.69 -12.10
CA ASP A 218 -1.13 6.21 -11.61
C ASP A 218 -0.10 7.32 -11.82
N ASP A 219 0.20 8.04 -10.74
CA ASP A 219 1.27 9.04 -10.63
C ASP A 219 2.67 8.42 -10.77
N GLN A 220 2.76 7.11 -11.03
CA GLN A 220 3.95 6.43 -11.56
C GLN A 220 4.05 6.49 -13.09
N ASP A 221 4.11 7.70 -13.64
CA ASP A 221 4.79 7.95 -14.92
C ASP A 221 6.33 7.84 -14.75
N ASP A 222 6.78 6.84 -13.97
CA ASP A 222 8.18 6.44 -13.82
C ASP A 222 8.45 5.44 -14.94
N GLY A 223 8.56 5.98 -16.16
CA GLY A 223 8.64 5.29 -17.45
C GLY A 223 9.55 4.06 -17.52
N ARG A 224 9.04 2.91 -17.07
CA ARG A 224 9.47 1.58 -17.49
C ARG A 224 8.33 0.85 -18.18
N LYS A 225 7.83 1.47 -19.25
CA LYS A 225 7.20 0.77 -20.37
C LYS A 225 8.29 -0.05 -21.07
N GLY A 226 8.63 -1.21 -20.50
CA GLY A 226 9.79 -2.00 -20.92
C GLY A 226 10.05 -3.22 -20.06
N GLN A 227 9.01 -3.91 -19.58
CA GLN A 227 9.17 -5.36 -19.48
C GLN A 227 9.24 -5.86 -20.91
N ASP A 228 10.39 -6.42 -21.28
CA ASP A 228 10.57 -7.11 -22.56
C ASP A 228 9.60 -8.30 -22.51
N ILE A 229 8.45 -8.16 -23.16
CA ILE A 229 7.52 -9.28 -23.34
C ILE A 229 8.21 -10.19 -24.34
N VAL A 230 9.06 -11.07 -23.83
CA VAL A 230 9.61 -12.18 -24.60
C VAL A 230 8.44 -13.11 -24.87
N GLU A 231 7.97 -13.15 -26.11
CA GLU A 231 6.99 -14.16 -26.52
C GLU A 231 7.57 -15.54 -26.21
N PRO A 232 6.89 -16.37 -25.41
CA PRO A 232 7.38 -17.71 -25.13
C PRO A 232 7.41 -18.53 -26.42
N ASP A 233 8.51 -19.22 -26.64
CA ASP A 233 8.71 -20.08 -27.80
C ASP A 233 7.67 -21.21 -27.81
N GLU A 234 7.31 -21.72 -28.99
CA GLU A 234 6.29 -22.79 -29.14
C GLU A 234 6.64 -24.07 -28.37
N GLU A 235 7.92 -24.28 -28.04
CA GLU A 235 8.44 -25.42 -27.27
C GLU A 235 8.22 -25.26 -25.75
N ASP A 236 8.13 -24.04 -25.22
CA ASP A 236 7.88 -23.75 -23.79
C ASP A 236 6.42 -24.02 -23.39
N LEU A 237 5.49 -23.93 -24.33
CA LEU A 237 4.06 -24.23 -24.10
C LEU A 237 3.84 -25.72 -23.77
N SER A 238 4.72 -26.59 -24.25
CA SER A 238 4.70 -28.04 -23.95
C SER A 238 5.00 -28.35 -22.48
N GLU A 239 5.83 -27.53 -21.83
CA GLU A 239 6.23 -27.76 -20.44
C GLU A 239 5.20 -27.23 -19.44
N ILE A 240 4.47 -26.17 -19.81
CA ILE A 240 3.45 -25.54 -18.95
C ILE A 240 2.21 -26.43 -18.79
N ILE A 241 1.82 -27.19 -19.81
CA ILE A 241 0.64 -28.07 -19.75
C ILE A 241 1.08 -29.54 -19.64
N ARG A 242 1.56 -29.95 -18.45
CA ARG A 242 1.72 -31.37 -18.13
C ARG A 242 0.36 -32.04 -17.90
N ILE A 243 -0.25 -32.54 -18.98
CA ILE A 243 -1.45 -33.36 -18.89
C ILE A 243 -1.06 -34.71 -18.27
N ASP A 244 -1.37 -34.92 -17.01
CA ASP A 244 -1.16 -36.20 -16.34
C ASP A 244 -2.20 -37.22 -16.85
N HIS A 245 -1.81 -38.05 -17.81
CA HIS A 245 -2.71 -38.97 -18.52
C HIS A 245 -3.35 -40.02 -17.59
N ASN A 246 -2.80 -40.20 -16.39
CA ASN A 246 -3.33 -41.12 -15.39
C ASN A 246 -4.52 -40.55 -14.59
N LYS A 247 -4.79 -39.24 -14.67
CA LYS A 247 -5.96 -38.58 -14.06
C LYS A 247 -7.12 -38.34 -15.03
N LEU A 248 -6.94 -38.65 -16.31
CA LEU A 248 -8.03 -38.65 -17.29
C LEU A 248 -8.88 -39.91 -17.07
N CYS A 249 -9.66 -39.91 -15.99
CA CYS A 249 -10.83 -40.78 -15.92
C CYS A 249 -11.78 -40.31 -17.02
N TYR A 250 -11.73 -40.99 -18.18
CA TYR A 250 -12.76 -40.85 -19.20
C TYR A 250 -14.11 -41.04 -18.51
N SER A 251 -14.86 -39.95 -18.40
CA SER A 251 -16.21 -40.00 -17.87
C SER A 251 -16.98 -40.92 -18.79
N THR A 252 -17.40 -42.07 -18.31
CA THR A 252 -18.23 -43.06 -19.01
C THR A 252 -19.66 -42.54 -19.26
N PHE A 253 -19.87 -41.23 -19.24
CA PHE A 253 -21.17 -40.57 -19.40
C PHE A 253 -21.59 -40.36 -20.86
N TYR A 254 -20.74 -40.68 -21.84
CA TYR A 254 -21.12 -40.62 -23.25
C TYR A 254 -21.36 -42.02 -23.81
N GLU A 255 -22.59 -42.50 -23.66
CA GLU A 255 -23.11 -43.65 -24.41
C GLU A 255 -23.70 -43.10 -25.73
N PRO A 256 -23.14 -43.41 -26.90
CA PRO A 256 -23.71 -42.96 -28.17
C PRO A 256 -25.08 -43.62 -28.35
N ARG A 257 -26.15 -42.85 -28.18
CA ARG A 257 -27.48 -43.28 -28.61
C ARG A 257 -27.50 -43.32 -30.13
N TYR A 258 -27.43 -44.53 -30.66
CA TYR A 258 -27.71 -44.83 -32.07
C TYR A 258 -29.23 -44.72 -32.27
N ASP A 259 -29.73 -43.51 -32.43
CA ASP A 259 -31.06 -43.22 -32.95
C ASP A 259 -30.88 -42.46 -34.26
N GLY A 260 -31.09 -43.13 -35.40
CA GLY A 260 -31.07 -42.44 -36.70
C GLY A 260 -31.04 -43.33 -37.95
N ASP A 261 -32.24 -43.84 -38.28
CA ASP A 261 -32.80 -44.22 -39.61
C ASP A 261 -32.12 -45.30 -40.48
#